data_AF-A0A1F6ZQD0-F1
#
_entry.id   AF-A0A1F6ZQD0-F1
#
_cell.length_a   1.000
_cell.length_b   1.000
_cell.length_c   1.000
_cell.angle_alpha   90.00
_cell.angle_beta   90.00
_cell.angle_gamma   90.00
#
_symmetry.space_group_name_H-M   'P 1'
#
loop_
_entity.id
_entity.type
_entity.pdbx_description
1 polymer ?
#
loop_
_entity_poly.entity_id
_entity_poly.type
_entity_poly.pdbx_seq_one_letter_code
_entity_poly.pdbx_strand_id
1 'polypeptide(L)' 'MNKPDKASVVKIDPALLKEVEEIINKEENRIRFANKKQFINIAVYDLLNKIKNESKNAKKEK' A
#
# COMPACT_ATOMS: atom_id res chain seq x y z
N MET A 1 2.72 -5.96 -27.76
CA MET A 1 3.10 -6.23 -26.36
C MET A 1 3.59 -4.95 -25.72
N ASN A 2 2.91 -4.46 -24.68
CA ASN A 2 3.34 -3.29 -23.91
C ASN A 2 4.49 -3.73 -22.97
N LYS A 3 5.71 -3.22 -23.16
CA LYS A 3 6.83 -3.48 -22.24
C LYS A 3 6.47 -2.87 -20.88
N PRO A 4 6.63 -3.57 -19.75
CA PRO A 4 6.43 -2.96 -18.44
C PRO A 4 7.47 -1.85 -18.29
N ASP A 5 6.97 -0.62 -18.12
CA ASP A 5 7.80 0.55 -17.91
C ASP A 5 8.67 0.31 -16.67
N LYS A 6 10.01 0.40 -16.81
CA LYS A 6 10.94 0.10 -15.71
C LYS A 6 10.71 1.00 -14.48
N ALA A 7 9.99 2.12 -14.67
CA ALA A 7 9.51 2.98 -13.59
C ALA A 7 8.46 2.33 -12.67
N SER A 8 7.91 1.17 -13.02
CA SER A 8 6.88 0.47 -12.23
C SER A 8 7.44 -0.51 -11.18
N VAL A 9 8.76 -0.65 -11.06
CA VAL A 9 9.39 -1.54 -10.08
C VAL A 9 9.94 -0.72 -8.92
N VAL A 10 9.35 -0.89 -7.74
CA VAL A 10 9.78 -0.20 -6.52
C VAL A 10 10.65 -1.15 -5.71
N LYS A 11 11.81 -0.66 -5.24
CA LYS A 11 12.64 -1.39 -4.29
C LYS A 11 12.04 -1.21 -2.90
N ILE A 12 11.72 -2.32 -2.24
CA ILE A 12 11.15 -2.35 -0.90
C ILE A 12 12.20 -3.02 0.00
N ASP A 13 12.33 -2.52 1.22
CA ASP A 13 13.18 -3.14 2.22
C ASP A 13 12.74 -4.60 2.46
N PRO A 14 13.67 -5.57 2.44
CA PRO A 14 13.31 -6.99 2.57
C PRO A 14 12.72 -7.34 3.93
N ALA A 15 13.07 -6.62 5.01
CA ALA A 15 12.46 -6.84 6.32
C ALA A 15 10.99 -6.39 6.29
N LEU A 16 10.72 -5.22 5.72
CA LEU A 16 9.35 -4.72 5.56
C LEU A 16 8.51 -5.66 4.69
N LEU A 17 9.08 -6.19 3.60
CA LEU A 17 8.38 -7.15 2.75
C LEU A 17 8.02 -8.43 3.52
N LYS A 18 8.92 -8.91 4.38
CA LYS A 18 8.69 -10.07 5.22
C LYS A 18 7.54 -9.84 6.20
N GLU A 19 7.51 -8.68 6.86
CA GLU A 19 6.39 -8.34 7.76
C GLU A 19 5.05 -8.29 7.01
N VAL A 20 5.04 -7.74 5.78
CA VAL A 20 3.85 -7.76 4.92
C VAL A 20 3.39 -9.18 4.61
N GLU A 21 4.32 -10.10 4.33
CA GLU A 21 3.99 -11.51 4.12
C GLU A 21 3.42 -12.18 5.36
N GLU A 22 3.97 -11.89 6.54
CA GLU A 22 3.44 -12.41 7.80
C GLU A 22 2.02 -11.89 8.05
N ILE A 23 1.74 -10.62 7.75
CA ILE A 23 0.40 -10.02 7.88
C ILE A 23 -0.60 -10.69 6.93
N ILE A 24 -0.23 -10.92 5.66
CA ILE A 24 -1.10 -11.55 4.66
C ILE A 24 -1.38 -13.02 5.03
N ASN A 25 -0.41 -13.71 5.62
CA ASN A 25 -0.55 -15.12 5.98
C ASN A 25 -1.39 -15.36 7.24
N LYS A 26 -1.69 -14.33 8.04
CA LYS A 26 -2.62 -14.45 9.18
C LYS A 26 -4.02 -14.83 8.69
N GLU A 27 -4.66 -15.76 9.40
CA GLU A 27 -5.92 -16.38 8.98
C GLU A 27 -7.06 -15.36 8.77
N GLU A 28 -7.12 -14.35 9.62
CA GLU A 28 -8.07 -13.22 9.53
C GLU A 28 -7.89 -12.36 8.26
N ASN A 29 -6.69 -12.36 7.69
CA ASN A 29 -6.30 -11.51 6.56
C ASN A 29 -6.29 -12.25 5.23
N ARG A 30 -6.37 -13.59 5.23
CA ARG A 30 -6.41 -14.42 4.01
C ARG A 30 -7.59 -14.11 3.10
N ILE A 31 -8.72 -13.67 3.66
CA ILE A 31 -9.92 -13.30 2.88
C ILE A 31 -9.76 -11.89 2.28
N ARG A 32 -8.97 -11.02 2.94
CA ARG A 32 -8.81 -9.60 2.59
C ARG A 32 -7.71 -9.33 1.58
N PHE A 33 -6.66 -10.14 1.56
CA PHE A 33 -5.49 -9.91 0.72
C PHE A 33 -5.10 -11.16 -0.06
N ALA A 34 -5.40 -11.18 -1.36
CA ALA A 34 -5.06 -12.32 -2.21
C ALA A 34 -3.54 -12.41 -2.54
N ASN A 35 -2.81 -11.29 -2.49
CA ASN A 35 -1.37 -11.23 -2.75
C ASN A 35 -0.71 -9.95 -2.19
N LYS A 36 0.63 -9.93 -2.16
CA LYS A 36 1.46 -8.80 -1.69
C LYS A 36 1.12 -7.49 -2.41
N LYS A 37 0.87 -7.54 -3.72
CA LYS A 37 0.55 -6.36 -4.53
C LYS A 37 -0.77 -5.71 -4.13
N GLN A 38 -1.80 -6.52 -3.87
CA GLN A 38 -3.08 -6.02 -3.39
C GLN A 38 -2.95 -5.35 -2.03
N PHE A 39 -2.21 -5.98 -1.10
CA PHE A 39 -1.95 -5.38 0.21
C PHE A 39 -1.29 -4.00 0.07
N ILE A 40 -0.20 -3.91 -0.71
CA ILE A 40 0.53 -2.66 -0.94
C ILE A 40 -0.37 -1.60 -1.57
N ASN A 41 -1.17 -1.96 -2.57
CA ASN A 41 -2.10 -1.03 -3.22
C ASN A 41 -3.13 -0.45 -2.23
N ILE A 42 -3.70 -1.29 -1.37
CA ILE A 42 -4.68 -0.85 -0.35
C ILE A 42 -4.01 0.09 0.66
N ALA A 43 -2.82 -0.29 1.15
CA ALA A 43 -2.07 0.52 2.11
C ALA A 43 -1.68 1.89 1.52
N VAL A 44 -1.20 1.92 0.28
CA VAL A 44 -0.87 3.17 -0.44
C VAL A 44 -2.12 4.02 -0.65
N TYR A 45 -3.23 3.41 -1.06
CA TYR A 45 -4.50 4.12 -1.24
C TYR A 45 -5.01 4.75 0.06
N ASP A 46 -4.97 4.01 1.17
CA ASP A 46 -5.35 4.51 2.50
C ASP A 46 -4.45 5.67 2.95
N LEU A 47 -3.14 5.53 2.78
CA LEU A 47 -2.17 6.57 3.08
C LEU A 47 -2.43 7.85 2.28
N LEU A 48 -2.64 7.73 0.97
CA LEU A 48 -2.93 8.87 0.10
C LEU A 48 -4.24 9.56 0.48
N ASN A 49 -5.26 8.80 0.87
CA ASN A 49 -6.52 9.37 1.37
C ASN A 49 -6.33 10.11 2.69
N LYS A 50 -5.56 9.56 3.64
CA LYS A 50 -5.23 10.23 4.90
C LYS A 50 -4.51 11.56 4.64
N ILE A 51 -3.44 11.54 3.84
CA ILE A 51 -2.69 12.74 3.47
C ILE A 51 -3.63 13.79 2.81
N LYS A 52 -4.51 13.35 1.91
CA LYS A 52 -5.47 14.24 1.22
C LYS A 52 -6.50 14.84 2.18
N ASN A 53 -6.98 14.07 3.16
CA ASN A 53 -7.96 14.53 4.13
C ASN A 53 -7.32 15.43 5.20
N GLU A 54 -6.11 15.13 5.67
CA GLU A 54 -5.34 16.02 6.55
C GLU A 54 -5.01 17.35 5.86
N SER A 55 -4.62 17.31 4.59
CA SER A 55 -4.39 18.51 3.78
C SER A 55 -5.65 19.36 3.57
N LYS A 56 -6.85 18.76 3.64
CA LYS A 56 -8.12 19.48 3.58
C LYS A 56 -8.52 20.10 4.92
N ASN A 57 -8.22 19.43 6.04
CA ASN A 57 -8.45 19.99 7.38
C ASN A 57 -7.52 21.19 7.65
N ALA A 58 -6.24 21.09 7.28
CA ALA A 58 -5.27 22.19 7.44
C ALA A 58 -5.61 23.46 6.62
N LYS A 59 -6.47 23.33 5.58
CA LYS A 59 -6.95 24.47 4.77
C LYS A 59 -8.30 25.04 5.23
N LYS A 60 -9.01 24.37 6.14
CA LYS A 60 -10.30 24.86 6.67
C LYS A 60 -10.13 25.73 7.92
N GLU A 61 -8.97 25.71 8.57
CA GLU A 61 -8.65 26.52 9.75
C GLU A 61 -7.82 27.78 9.42
N LYS A 62 -7.76 28.19 8.14
CA LYS A 62 -7.13 29.46 7.71
C LYS A 62 -8.12 30.36 7.01
#